data_AF-R6X662-F1
#
_entry.id   AF-R6X662-F1
#
_cell.length_a   1.000
_cell.length_b   1.000
_cell.length_c   1.000
_cell.angle_alpha   90.00
_cell.angle_beta   90.00
_cell.angle_gamma   90.00
#
_symmetry.space_group_name_H-M   'P 1'
#
loop_
_entity.id
_entity.type
_entity.pdbx_description
1 polymer ?
#
loop_
_entity_poly.entity_id
_entity_poly.type
_entity_poly.pdbx_seq_one_letter_code
_entity_poly.pdbx_strand_id
1 'polypeptide(L)' 'MVSKFEQERDRRGNLSDYLYGVSKLFVSGVGIGGLSPLITGQEMGLNNYVCVIMGSLAAYGFAYCANIILKYRIKS' A
#
# COMPACT_ATOMS: atom_id res chain seq x y z
N MET A 1 6.25 28.09 -20.00
CA MET A 1 4.99 27.30 -20.00
C MET A 1 5.39 25.85 -19.78
N VAL A 2 5.15 25.30 -18.59
CA VAL A 2 5.34 23.86 -18.37
C VAL A 2 4.34 23.15 -19.28
N SER A 3 4.80 22.17 -20.06
CA SER A 3 3.90 21.44 -20.95
C SER A 3 2.84 20.75 -20.11
N LYS A 4 1.56 20.77 -20.51
CA LYS A 4 0.49 20.10 -19.76
C LYS A 4 0.80 18.62 -19.50
N PHE A 5 1.61 18.01 -20.38
CA PHE A 5 2.17 16.68 -20.22
C PHE A 5 3.10 16.53 -19.00
N GLU A 6 3.96 17.51 -18.71
CA GLU A 6 4.83 17.44 -17.53
C GLU A 6 4.02 17.60 -16.24
N GLN A 7 3.00 18.47 -16.24
CA GLN A 7 2.13 18.66 -15.08
C GLN A 7 1.28 17.41 -14.78
N GLU A 8 0.76 16.74 -15.80
CA GLU A 8 0.05 15.46 -15.63
C GLU A 8 0.98 14.33 -15.19
N ARG A 9 2.23 14.34 -15.66
CA ARG A 9 3.26 13.38 -15.22
C ARG A 9 3.60 13.54 -13.74
N ASP A 10 3.77 14.78 -13.28
CA ASP A 10 4.07 15.07 -11.87
C ASP A 10 2.90 14.65 -10.96
N ARG A 11 1.67 14.99 -11.37
CA ARG A 11 0.45 14.63 -10.64
C ARG A 11 0.26 13.12 -10.49
N ARG A 12 0.59 12.33 -11.52
CA ARG A 12 0.52 10.86 -11.48
C ARG A 12 1.65 10.24 -10.67
N GLY A 13 2.85 10.81 -10.72
CA GLY A 13 3.98 10.42 -9.87
C GLY A 13 3.64 10.59 -8.39
N ASN A 14 3.14 11.76 -8.03
CA ASN A 14 2.73 12.07 -6.66
C ASN A 14 1.59 11.16 -6.17
N LEU A 15 0.65 10.79 -7.05
CA LEU A 15 -0.40 9.83 -6.73
C LEU A 15 0.14 8.41 -6.47
N SER A 16 1.11 7.97 -7.27
CA SER A 16 1.73 6.64 -7.07
C SER A 16 2.53 6.58 -5.76
N ASP A 17 3.23 7.66 -5.41
CA ASP A 17 3.98 7.76 -4.17
C ASP A 17 3.03 7.76 -2.96
N TYR A 18 1.92 8.49 -3.05
CA TYR A 18 0.86 8.46 -2.05
C TYR A 18 0.29 7.05 -1.85
N LEU A 19 -0.06 6.33 -2.93
CA LEU A 19 -0.59 4.97 -2.85
C LEU A 19 0.42 3.98 -2.28
N TYR A 20 1.70 4.17 -2.58
CA TYR A 20 2.78 3.38 -1.99
C TYR A 20 2.95 3.68 -0.50
N GLY A 21 2.81 4.95 -0.10
CA GLY A 21 2.75 5.37 1.30
C GLY A 21 1.59 4.73 2.05
N VAL A 22 0.39 4.70 1.46
CA VAL A 22 -0.77 4.01 2.02
C VAL A 22 -0.52 2.50 2.16
N SER A 23 0.08 1.85 1.16
CA SER A 23 0.45 0.42 1.24
C SER A 23 1.41 0.15 2.41
N LYS A 24 2.45 0.98 2.59
CA LYS A 24 3.36 0.88 3.74
C LYS A 24 2.65 1.04 5.09
N LEU A 25 1.69 1.96 5.17
CA LEU A 25 0.84 2.18 6.35
C LEU A 25 0.00 0.95 6.70
N PHE A 26 -0.56 0.27 5.69
CA PHE A 26 -1.26 -1.00 5.91
C PHE A 26 -0.31 -2.09 6.39
N VAL A 27 0.89 -2.21 5.80
CA VAL A 27 1.90 -3.19 6.23
C VAL A 27 2.33 -2.93 7.68
N SER A 28 2.59 -1.67 8.05
CA SER A 28 2.95 -1.33 9.44
C SER A 28 1.79 -1.51 10.41
N GLY A 29 0.56 -1.15 10.01
CA GLY A 29 -0.65 -1.34 10.82
C GLY A 29 -0.96 -2.82 11.05
N VAL A 30 -0.79 -3.67 10.03
CA VAL A 30 -0.88 -5.14 10.15
C VAL A 30 0.26 -5.68 10.99
N GLY A 31 1.48 -5.17 10.84
CA GLY A 31 2.61 -5.55 11.68
C GLY A 31 2.33 -5.29 13.16
N ILE A 32 1.85 -4.10 13.50
CA ILE A 32 1.55 -3.75 14.90
C ILE A 32 0.30 -4.48 15.39
N GLY A 33 -0.84 -4.37 14.70
CA GLY A 33 -2.10 -4.95 15.17
C GLY A 33 -2.20 -6.47 15.01
N GLY A 34 -1.68 -7.00 13.90
CA GLY A 34 -1.67 -8.43 13.58
C GLY A 34 -0.62 -9.23 14.35
N LEU A 35 0.51 -8.62 14.70
CA LEU A 35 1.54 -9.25 15.55
C LEU A 35 1.48 -8.80 17.02
N SER A 36 0.61 -7.85 17.39
CA SER A 36 0.38 -7.45 18.78
C SER A 36 0.21 -8.62 19.77
N PRO A 37 -0.58 -9.67 19.48
CA PRO A 37 -0.71 -10.81 20.39
C PRO A 37 0.58 -11.62 20.56
N LEU A 38 1.47 -11.62 19.55
CA LEU A 38 2.80 -12.22 19.67
C LEU A 38 3.68 -11.47 20.68
N ILE A 39 3.50 -10.15 20.79
CA ILE A 39 4.22 -9.29 21.74
C ILE A 39 3.58 -9.33 23.14
N THR A 40 2.24 -9.41 23.22
CA THR A 40 1.49 -9.45 24.48
C THR A 40 1.41 -10.85 25.11
N GLY A 41 1.82 -11.90 24.39
CA GLY A 41 1.77 -13.28 24.88
C GLY A 41 0.35 -13.87 24.91
N GLN A 42 -0.56 -13.32 24.11
CA GLN A 42 -1.94 -13.78 23.97
C GLN A 42 -2.05 -14.78 22.81
N GLU A 43 -2.97 -15.73 22.90
CA GLU A 43 -3.19 -16.70 21.82
C GLU A 43 -3.60 -15.97 20.53
N MET A 44 -3.01 -16.38 19.39
CA MET A 44 -3.41 -15.85 18.08
C MET A 44 -4.82 -16.32 17.75
N GLY A 45 -5.81 -15.49 18.09
CA GLY A 45 -7.20 -15.71 17.73
C GLY A 45 -7.43 -15.55 16.22
N LEU A 46 -8.52 -16.14 15.72
CA LEU A 46 -8.94 -16.07 14.31
C LEU A 46 -8.99 -14.64 13.76
N ASN A 47 -9.42 -13.68 14.59
CA ASN A 47 -9.50 -12.26 14.23
C ASN A 47 -8.15 -11.67 13.83
N ASN A 48 -7.06 -12.08 14.48
CA ASN A 48 -5.72 -11.58 14.16
C ASN A 48 -5.21 -12.13 12.84
N TYR A 49 -5.49 -13.40 12.56
CA TYR A 49 -5.15 -14.03 11.29
C TYR A 49 -5.91 -13.37 10.13
N VAL A 50 -7.21 -13.10 10.31
CA VAL A 50 -8.03 -12.39 9.32
C VAL A 50 -7.51 -10.97 9.10
N CYS A 51 -7.13 -10.25 10.16
CA CYS A 51 -6.57 -8.90 10.05
C CYS A 51 -5.25 -8.88 9.27
N VAL A 52 -4.37 -9.86 9.50
CA VAL A 52 -3.11 -10.01 8.76
C VAL A 52 -3.35 -10.31 7.29
N ILE A 53 -4.25 -11.25 6.98
CA ILE A 53 -4.54 -11.64 5.59
C ILE A 53 -5.22 -10.47 4.84
N MET A 54 -6.25 -9.87 5.42
CA MET A 54 -6.98 -8.77 4.79
C MET A 54 -6.11 -7.53 4.60
N GLY A 55 -5.31 -7.17 5.60
CA GLY A 55 -4.42 -6.03 5.49
C GLY A 55 -3.24 -6.29 4.53
N SER A 56 -2.75 -7.54 4.44
CA SER A 56 -1.76 -7.91 3.41
C SER A 56 -2.35 -7.86 2.00
N LEU A 57 -3.58 -8.35 1.81
CA LEU A 57 -4.30 -8.26 0.52
C LEU A 57 -4.54 -6.80 0.12
N ALA A 58 -4.96 -5.96 1.08
CA ALA A 58 -5.13 -4.52 0.85
C ALA A 58 -3.81 -3.86 0.45
N ALA A 59 -2.71 -4.14 1.17
CA ALA A 59 -1.38 -3.62 0.85
C ALA A 59 -0.93 -4.02 -0.57
N TYR A 60 -1.13 -5.29 -0.95
CA TYR A 60 -0.87 -5.77 -2.31
C TYR A 60 -1.73 -5.06 -3.35
N GLY A 61 -3.02 -4.84 -3.07
CA GLY A 61 -3.92 -4.11 -3.96
C GLY A 61 -3.47 -2.66 -4.20
N PHE A 62 -3.11 -1.94 -3.13
CA PHE A 62 -2.58 -0.58 -3.23
C PHE A 62 -1.24 -0.52 -3.95
N ALA A 63 -0.33 -1.47 -3.71
CA ALA A 63 0.94 -1.57 -4.41
C ALA A 63 0.75 -1.90 -5.90
N TYR A 64 -0.21 -2.75 -6.24
CA TYR A 64 -0.56 -3.07 -7.62
C TYR A 64 -1.17 -1.87 -8.35
N CYS A 65 -2.09 -1.15 -7.71
CA CYS A 65 -2.63 0.11 -8.24
C CYS A 65 -1.53 1.17 -8.45
N ALA A 66 -0.62 1.34 -7.49
CA ALA A 66 0.53 2.23 -7.63
C ALA A 66 1.40 1.83 -8.83
N ASN A 67 1.68 0.53 -8.98
CA ASN A 67 2.43 -0.01 -10.11
C ASN A 67 1.69 0.18 -11.45
N ILE A 68 0.36 0.05 -11.53
CA ILE A 68 -0.40 0.32 -12.77
C ILE A 68 -0.28 1.79 -13.18
N ILE A 69 -0.45 2.70 -12.22
CA ILE A 69 -0.34 4.15 -12.44
C ILE A 69 1.07 4.49 -12.94
N LEU A 70 2.09 3.79 -12.43
CA LEU A 70 3.48 3.93 -12.87
C LEU A 70 3.76 3.27 -14.23
N LYS A 71 3.23 2.07 -14.51
CA LYS A 71 3.56 1.24 -15.69
C LYS A 71 3.07 1.80 -17.01
N TYR A 72 2.10 2.73 -17.00
CA TYR A 72 1.80 3.59 -18.16
C TYR A 72 3.02 4.40 -18.65
N ARG A 73 4.13 4.44 -17.89
CA ARG A 73 5.44 4.99 -18.30
C ARG A 73 6.30 4.08 -19.18
N ILE A 74 6.11 2.75 -19.20
CA ILE A 74 7.05 1.82 -19.88
C ILE A 74 6.56 1.42 -21.28
N LYS A 75 5.27 1.62 -21.59
CA LYS A 75 4.68 1.23 -22.87
C LYS A 75 4.29 2.42 -23.77
N SER A 76 4.97 3.55 -23.64
CA SER A 76 4.84 4.68 -24.58
C SER A 76 6.15 4.98 -25.25
#